data_AF-A0A516SCZ5-F1
#
_entry.id   AF-A0A516SCZ5-F1
#
_cell.length_a   1.000
_cell.length_b   1.000
_cell.length_c   1.000
_cell.angle_alpha   90.00
_cell.angle_beta   90.00
_cell.angle_gamma   90.00
#
_symmetry.space_group_name_H-M   'P 1'
#
loop_
_entity.id
_entity.type
_entity.pdbx_description
1 polymer ?
#
loop_
_entity_poly.entity_id
_entity_poly.type
_entity_poly.pdbx_seq_one_letter_code
_entity_poly.pdbx_strand_id
1 'polypeptide(L)'
;MNPLDIEQIRACFDGGLPCQIASCSVDGVPDVCEIGQLHFVDAQHVALPYAHTGTLRRNLLVNPRLSACVTHPASAARFRLALEYQRTESEGPLFVGMRAKLAGSNGAIPLLGADICRVLAVEALPGPRLPLPPPPCNRLAAVRQLSQRLAAADELSQAFDLVLDGLAGQMGIDHALVLCVDESGKWLYTVASRGYAQSGVGSEVEIGRGLIGIAAQFRHPIRLASLTSDYGHAALQGGSVPMGGEIPFPTLHQPHSQLAVPIEAGNWLAGVLYVESAETRRFDFEDEDALVAVAQQLGLAMRWLTRPVEAPEPVPEPPSPPAAPPVGSPVTIRYFATSQSVFIDEDYLIKGVAGAVLWLLLNDHARDGRCESSNRALRLDPRLRLPDYDDNLDTRLLLLQRRLAERCDYLFLDKLGRGRIRLRVERPLRLVDGELTPAT
;
A
#
# COMPACT_ATOMS: atom_id res chain seq x y z
N MET A 1 -1.51 -29.99 31.07
CA MET A 1 -0.85 -29.38 29.90
C MET A 1 -1.84 -28.38 29.34
N ASN A 2 -1.48 -27.11 29.20
CA ASN A 2 -2.35 -26.19 28.47
C ASN A 2 -2.51 -26.71 27.03
N PRO A 3 -3.73 -26.70 26.48
CA PRO A 3 -3.91 -26.99 25.06
C PRO A 3 -3.04 -26.02 24.25
N LEU A 4 -2.32 -26.53 23.26
CA LEU A 4 -1.53 -25.69 22.37
C LEU A 4 -2.49 -24.81 21.56
N ASP A 5 -2.21 -23.51 21.49
CA ASP A 5 -3.03 -22.59 20.73
C ASP A 5 -2.57 -22.56 19.26
N ILE A 6 -3.50 -22.44 18.32
CA ILE A 6 -3.17 -22.29 16.90
C ILE A 6 -2.40 -20.98 16.66
N GLU A 7 -2.63 -19.94 17.46
CA GLU A 7 -1.90 -18.67 17.36
C GLU A 7 -0.38 -18.86 17.59
N GLN A 8 0.01 -19.85 18.38
CA GLN A 8 1.43 -20.17 18.65
C GLN A 8 2.13 -20.84 17.47
N ILE A 9 1.37 -21.29 16.46
CA ILE A 9 1.90 -22.00 15.29
C ILE A 9 1.55 -21.31 13.97
N ARG A 10 1.22 -20.00 13.99
CA ARG A 10 0.84 -19.22 12.79
C ARG A 10 1.81 -19.38 11.63
N ALA A 11 3.11 -19.43 11.91
CA ALA A 11 4.16 -19.63 10.91
C ALA A 11 4.02 -20.92 10.08
N CYS A 12 3.28 -21.93 10.57
CA CYS A 12 2.99 -23.15 9.80
C CYS A 12 2.05 -22.90 8.62
N PHE A 13 1.34 -21.77 8.58
CA PHE A 13 0.35 -21.43 7.56
C PHE A 13 0.88 -20.43 6.52
N ASP A 14 2.19 -20.18 6.47
CA ASP A 14 2.84 -19.24 5.54
C ASP A 14 3.02 -19.79 4.11
N GLY A 15 2.68 -21.06 3.86
CA GLY A 15 2.78 -21.67 2.53
C GLY A 15 4.20 -22.05 2.12
N GLY A 16 5.14 -22.11 3.07
CA GLY A 16 6.52 -22.52 2.82
C GLY A 16 6.73 -24.04 2.79
N LEU A 17 5.81 -24.83 3.34
CA LEU A 17 5.83 -26.29 3.36
C LEU A 17 4.42 -26.82 3.10
N PRO A 18 4.27 -27.88 2.29
CA PRO A 18 2.97 -28.51 2.07
C PRO A 18 2.45 -29.13 3.37
N CYS A 19 1.13 -29.29 3.45
CA CYS A 19 0.49 -29.97 4.57
C CYS A 19 -0.30 -31.18 4.10
N GLN A 20 -0.35 -32.19 4.97
CA GLN A 20 -1.07 -33.43 4.71
C GLN A 20 -2.46 -33.34 5.34
N ILE A 21 -3.49 -33.66 4.56
CA ILE A 21 -4.88 -33.68 5.00
C ILE A 21 -5.38 -35.13 4.94
N ALA A 22 -5.97 -35.58 6.04
CA ALA A 22 -6.66 -36.86 6.13
C ALA A 22 -8.17 -36.61 6.31
N SER A 23 -8.97 -37.24 5.46
CA SER A 23 -10.44 -37.23 5.51
C SER A 23 -10.97 -38.65 5.39
N CYS A 24 -12.26 -38.87 5.65
CA CYS A 24 -12.90 -40.18 5.47
C CYS A 24 -14.19 -40.07 4.69
N SER A 25 -14.48 -41.07 3.85
CA SER A 25 -15.79 -41.21 3.21
C SER A 25 -16.88 -41.54 4.24
N VAL A 26 -18.14 -41.55 3.79
CA VAL A 26 -19.29 -41.97 4.61
C VAL A 26 -19.17 -43.41 5.13
N ASP A 27 -18.52 -44.29 4.35
CA ASP A 27 -18.27 -45.69 4.71
C ASP A 27 -17.01 -45.87 5.56
N GLY A 28 -16.36 -44.77 5.97
CA GLY A 28 -15.15 -44.79 6.81
C GLY A 28 -13.86 -45.10 6.06
N VAL A 29 -13.85 -45.07 4.72
CA VAL A 29 -12.63 -45.26 3.94
C VAL A 29 -11.75 -44.01 4.07
N PRO A 30 -10.51 -44.13 4.58
CA PRO A 30 -9.62 -42.99 4.73
C PRO A 30 -9.06 -42.55 3.37
N ASP A 31 -8.91 -41.23 3.21
CA ASP A 31 -8.26 -40.58 2.09
C ASP A 31 -7.23 -39.58 2.64
N VAL A 32 -6.00 -39.64 2.11
CA VAL A 32 -4.93 -38.73 2.50
C VAL A 32 -4.42 -38.02 1.26
N CYS A 33 -4.40 -36.69 1.30
CA CYS A 33 -3.86 -35.86 0.23
C CYS A 33 -2.88 -34.82 0.77
N GLU A 34 -2.07 -34.28 -0.13
CA GLU A 34 -1.17 -33.18 0.15
C GLU A 34 -1.72 -31.91 -0.49
N ILE A 35 -1.77 -30.82 0.25
CA ILE A 35 -2.15 -29.50 -0.26
C ILE A 35 -0.99 -28.53 -0.05
N GLY A 36 -0.84 -27.57 -0.97
CA GLY A 36 0.28 -26.62 -0.93
C GLY A 36 0.27 -25.73 0.32
N GLN A 37 -0.90 -25.31 0.76
CA GLN A 37 -1.03 -24.42 1.91
C GLN A 37 -2.39 -24.57 2.60
N LEU A 38 -2.36 -24.58 3.93
CA LEU A 38 -3.51 -24.31 4.79
C LEU A 38 -3.40 -22.86 5.26
N HIS A 39 -4.49 -22.11 5.22
CA HIS A 39 -4.48 -20.68 5.55
C HIS A 39 -4.99 -20.45 6.97
N PHE A 40 -4.25 -19.67 7.76
CA PHE A 40 -4.74 -19.15 9.04
C PHE A 40 -5.85 -18.13 8.80
N VAL A 41 -6.94 -18.21 9.57
CA VAL A 41 -8.06 -17.24 9.50
C VAL A 41 -8.15 -16.47 10.81
N ASP A 42 -8.29 -17.18 11.93
CA ASP A 42 -8.34 -16.62 13.28
C ASP A 42 -7.97 -17.70 14.32
N ALA A 43 -8.06 -17.37 15.61
CA ALA A 43 -7.77 -18.28 16.73
C ALA A 43 -8.60 -19.58 16.75
N GLN A 44 -9.68 -19.67 15.98
CA GLN A 44 -10.59 -20.81 15.93
C GLN A 44 -10.73 -21.42 14.54
N HIS A 45 -10.22 -20.79 13.48
CA HIS A 45 -10.47 -21.22 12.11
C HIS A 45 -9.22 -21.25 11.24
N VAL A 46 -9.23 -22.22 10.32
CA VAL A 46 -8.32 -22.30 9.18
C VAL A 46 -9.13 -22.46 7.90
N ALA A 47 -8.54 -22.11 6.76
CA ALA A 47 -9.16 -22.25 5.45
C ALA A 47 -8.36 -23.16 4.53
N LEU A 48 -9.02 -24.15 3.94
CA LEU A 48 -8.46 -24.97 2.86
C LEU A 48 -8.79 -24.33 1.50
N PRO A 49 -7.86 -24.29 0.55
CA PRO A 49 -8.17 -23.85 -0.80
C PRO A 49 -9.03 -24.89 -1.53
N TYR A 50 -10.20 -24.47 -2.02
CA TYR A 50 -11.07 -25.27 -2.87
C TYR A 50 -10.88 -24.87 -4.32
N ALA A 51 -10.15 -25.68 -5.08
CA ALA A 51 -9.83 -25.43 -6.49
C ALA A 51 -10.58 -26.35 -7.47
N HIS A 52 -10.94 -27.57 -7.04
CA HIS A 52 -11.67 -28.54 -7.87
C HIS A 52 -12.39 -29.56 -6.98
N THR A 53 -13.40 -30.23 -7.53
CA THR A 53 -14.22 -31.22 -6.80
C THR A 53 -13.53 -32.57 -6.71
N GLY A 54 -12.52 -32.68 -5.84
CA GLY A 54 -11.77 -33.92 -5.57
C GLY A 54 -12.38 -34.82 -4.49
N THR A 55 -11.69 -35.91 -4.14
CA THR A 55 -12.09 -36.83 -3.05
C THR A 55 -12.21 -36.11 -1.71
N LEU A 56 -11.22 -35.28 -1.35
CA LEU A 56 -11.27 -34.46 -0.14
C LEU A 56 -12.58 -33.66 -0.03
N ARG A 57 -12.97 -32.95 -1.09
CA ARG A 57 -14.19 -32.12 -1.10
C ARG A 57 -15.44 -32.97 -0.93
N ARG A 58 -15.53 -34.11 -1.63
CA ARG A 58 -16.66 -35.05 -1.49
C ARG A 58 -16.77 -35.56 -0.05
N ASN A 59 -15.64 -35.92 0.56
CA ASN A 59 -15.57 -36.37 1.94
C ASN A 59 -16.01 -35.27 2.91
N LEU A 60 -15.50 -34.04 2.77
CA LEU A 60 -15.85 -32.90 3.62
C LEU A 60 -17.36 -32.62 3.67
N LEU A 61 -18.06 -32.79 2.55
CA LEU A 61 -19.50 -32.52 2.45
C LEU A 61 -20.38 -33.61 3.10
N VAL A 62 -19.86 -34.83 3.27
CA VAL A 62 -20.60 -35.94 3.92
C VAL A 62 -20.11 -36.22 5.35
N ASN A 63 -18.85 -35.91 5.62
CA ASN A 63 -18.19 -36.03 6.90
C ASN A 63 -17.33 -34.79 7.14
N PRO A 64 -17.78 -33.84 7.97
CA PRO A 64 -17.10 -32.56 8.14
C PRO A 64 -15.79 -32.69 8.92
N ARG A 65 -15.48 -33.84 9.51
CA ARG A 65 -14.27 -34.02 10.32
C ARG A 65 -13.08 -34.43 9.46
N LEU A 66 -11.97 -33.73 9.67
CA LEU A 66 -10.70 -34.00 9.02
C LEU A 66 -9.53 -33.75 9.97
N SER A 67 -8.37 -34.31 9.63
CA SER A 67 -7.12 -34.04 10.33
C SER A 67 -6.12 -33.39 9.38
N ALA A 68 -5.38 -32.40 9.84
CA ALA A 68 -4.28 -31.81 9.08
C ALA A 68 -2.95 -31.99 9.83
N CYS A 69 -1.86 -32.26 9.13
CA CYS A 69 -0.50 -32.22 9.67
C CYS A 69 0.24 -31.04 9.04
N VAL A 70 0.65 -30.08 9.87
CA VAL A 70 1.41 -28.89 9.45
C VAL A 70 2.80 -28.92 10.06
N THR A 71 3.75 -28.26 9.39
CA THR A 71 5.15 -28.23 9.80
C THR A 71 5.63 -26.80 9.88
N HIS A 72 6.25 -26.44 10.99
CA HIS A 72 6.84 -25.13 11.17
C HIS A 72 8.06 -24.97 10.25
N PRO A 73 8.12 -23.93 9.40
CA PRO A 73 9.13 -23.83 8.34
C PRO A 73 10.56 -23.67 8.87
N ALA A 74 10.75 -22.99 10.01
CA ALA A 74 12.08 -22.80 10.61
C ALA A 74 12.51 -23.91 11.60
N SER A 75 11.64 -24.32 12.53
CA SER A 75 12.00 -25.30 13.57
C SER A 75 11.78 -26.76 13.16
N ALA A 76 11.14 -27.03 12.01
CA ALA A 76 10.65 -28.35 11.61
C ALA A 76 9.70 -29.02 12.62
N ALA A 77 9.21 -28.29 13.63
CA ALA A 77 8.24 -28.80 14.58
C ALA A 77 6.93 -29.15 13.85
N ARG A 78 6.38 -30.33 14.13
CA ARG A 78 5.17 -30.83 13.48
C ARG A 78 3.99 -30.76 14.42
N PHE A 79 2.84 -30.40 13.87
CA PHE A 79 1.58 -30.27 14.61
C PHE A 79 0.46 -30.99 13.86
N ARG A 80 -0.40 -31.66 14.62
CA ARG A 80 -1.64 -32.24 14.12
C ARG A 80 -2.82 -31.38 14.57
N LEU A 81 -3.66 -31.01 13.60
CA LEU A 81 -4.90 -30.29 13.81
C LEU A 81 -6.06 -31.26 13.64
N ALA A 82 -6.96 -31.30 14.62
CA ALA A 82 -8.30 -31.85 14.42
C ALA A 82 -9.22 -30.71 13.97
N LEU A 83 -9.89 -30.90 12.85
CA LEU A 83 -10.66 -29.84 12.18
C LEU A 83 -12.09 -30.30 11.91
N GLU A 84 -13.00 -29.33 11.81
CA GLU A 84 -14.39 -29.53 11.41
C GLU A 84 -14.80 -28.50 10.36
N TYR A 85 -15.09 -28.95 9.14
CA TYR A 85 -15.63 -28.11 8.07
C TYR A 85 -16.96 -27.48 8.48
N GLN A 86 -17.09 -26.18 8.24
CA GLN A 86 -18.29 -25.40 8.57
C GLN A 86 -18.97 -24.81 7.33
N ARG A 87 -18.20 -24.16 6.47
CA ARG A 87 -18.74 -23.41 5.32
C ARG A 87 -17.68 -23.21 4.24
N THR A 88 -18.14 -22.80 3.06
CA THR A 88 -17.26 -22.36 1.97
C THR A 88 -17.50 -20.87 1.71
N GLU A 89 -16.43 -20.09 1.64
CA GLU A 89 -16.47 -18.68 1.23
C GLU A 89 -15.89 -18.54 -0.17
N SER A 90 -16.70 -18.11 -1.14
CA SER A 90 -16.28 -17.88 -2.54
C SER A 90 -16.11 -16.40 -2.88
N GLU A 91 -16.24 -15.53 -1.89
CA GLU A 91 -16.12 -14.08 -1.99
C GLU A 91 -15.62 -13.50 -0.67
N GLY A 92 -15.31 -12.21 -0.66
CA GLY A 92 -14.86 -11.49 0.52
C GLY A 92 -13.33 -11.46 0.72
N PRO A 93 -12.86 -10.77 1.79
CA PRO A 93 -11.45 -10.46 1.98
C PRO A 93 -10.53 -11.68 2.04
N LEU A 94 -10.92 -12.71 2.79
CA LEU A 94 -10.15 -13.95 2.95
C LEU A 94 -9.97 -14.67 1.61
N PHE A 95 -11.06 -14.89 0.88
CA PHE A 95 -11.05 -15.56 -0.42
C PHE A 95 -10.12 -14.83 -1.41
N VAL A 96 -10.17 -13.50 -1.42
CA VAL A 96 -9.34 -12.69 -2.29
C VAL A 96 -7.86 -12.73 -1.88
N GLY A 97 -7.58 -12.65 -0.58
CA GLY A 97 -6.22 -12.80 -0.07
C GLY A 97 -5.62 -14.16 -0.44
N MET A 98 -6.40 -15.24 -0.30
CA MET A 98 -6.01 -16.59 -0.74
C MET A 98 -5.76 -16.64 -2.25
N ARG A 99 -6.65 -16.06 -3.06
CA ARG A 99 -6.52 -16.01 -4.52
C ARG A 99 -5.27 -15.24 -4.95
N ALA A 100 -4.96 -14.13 -4.30
CA ALA A 100 -3.76 -13.33 -4.57
C ALA A 100 -2.48 -14.12 -4.24
N LYS A 101 -2.45 -14.85 -3.12
CA LYS A 101 -1.35 -15.75 -2.75
C LYS A 101 -1.14 -16.86 -3.79
N LEU A 102 -2.23 -17.47 -4.27
CA LEU A 102 -2.16 -18.53 -5.28
C LEU A 102 -1.72 -18.01 -6.66
N ALA A 103 -2.17 -16.82 -7.07
CA ALA A 103 -1.76 -16.21 -8.33
C ALA A 103 -0.24 -15.91 -8.39
N GLY A 104 0.40 -15.68 -7.24
CA GLY A 104 1.85 -15.52 -7.13
C GLY A 104 2.66 -16.82 -7.12
N SER A 105 1.99 -17.98 -7.06
CA SER A 105 2.61 -19.32 -7.07
C SER A 105 2.55 -19.97 -8.46
N ASN A 106 3.46 -20.89 -8.76
CA ASN A 106 3.56 -21.52 -10.10
C ASN A 106 2.26 -22.24 -10.50
N GLY A 107 1.52 -21.63 -11.43
CA GLY A 107 0.30 -22.20 -12.01
C GLY A 107 -0.96 -21.51 -11.47
N ALA A 108 -1.67 -20.79 -12.34
CA ALA A 108 -2.95 -20.16 -12.04
C ALA A 108 -4.07 -21.20 -11.91
N ILE A 109 -4.00 -22.04 -10.86
CA ILE A 109 -5.12 -22.89 -10.50
C ILE A 109 -6.24 -21.95 -10.02
N PRO A 110 -7.42 -21.95 -10.65
CA PRO A 110 -8.52 -21.09 -10.22
C PRO A 110 -8.98 -21.51 -8.83
N LEU A 111 -8.95 -20.57 -7.88
CA LEU A 111 -9.56 -20.77 -6.57
C LEU A 111 -11.08 -20.59 -6.71
N LEU A 112 -11.84 -21.65 -6.43
CA LEU A 112 -13.31 -21.66 -6.46
C LEU A 112 -13.92 -21.28 -5.12
N GLY A 113 -13.21 -21.54 -4.01
CA GLY A 113 -13.64 -21.15 -2.67
C GLY A 113 -12.57 -21.37 -1.60
N ALA A 114 -12.89 -20.91 -0.39
CA ALA A 114 -12.14 -21.12 0.83
C ALA A 114 -13.00 -21.95 1.80
N ASP A 115 -12.57 -23.18 2.08
CA ASP A 115 -13.28 -24.10 2.97
C ASP A 115 -12.90 -23.82 4.41
N ILE A 116 -13.77 -23.10 5.12
CA ILE A 116 -13.57 -22.69 6.51
C ILE A 116 -13.79 -23.89 7.42
N CYS A 117 -12.76 -24.21 8.17
CA CYS A 117 -12.74 -25.30 9.12
C CYS A 117 -12.44 -24.78 10.52
N ARG A 118 -13.29 -25.14 11.48
CA ARG A 118 -13.07 -24.89 12.90
C ARG A 118 -11.97 -25.80 13.42
N VAL A 119 -11.07 -25.23 14.22
CA VAL A 119 -10.01 -25.93 14.93
C VAL A 119 -10.59 -26.52 16.20
N LEU A 120 -10.57 -27.85 16.30
CA LEU A 120 -11.06 -28.59 17.47
C LEU A 120 -9.95 -28.85 18.48
N ALA A 121 -8.75 -29.15 17.99
CA ALA A 121 -7.59 -29.43 18.82
C ALA A 121 -6.30 -29.22 18.02
N VAL A 122 -5.26 -28.81 18.72
CA VAL A 122 -3.88 -28.73 18.21
C VAL A 122 -2.98 -29.59 19.08
N GLU A 123 -2.27 -30.52 18.44
CA GLU A 123 -1.38 -31.46 19.10
C GLU A 123 0.03 -31.32 18.55
N ALA A 124 1.01 -31.10 19.43
CA ALA A 124 2.42 -31.14 19.04
C ALA A 124 2.87 -32.59 18.87
N LEU A 125 3.37 -32.92 17.70
CA LEU A 125 3.86 -34.27 17.41
C LEU A 125 5.31 -34.43 17.91
N PRO A 126 5.70 -35.64 18.37
CA PRO A 126 7.08 -35.93 18.73
C PRO A 126 7.98 -35.91 17.49
N GLY A 127 9.22 -35.45 17.66
CA GLY A 127 10.20 -35.41 16.58
C GLY A 127 11.33 -34.42 16.87
N PRO A 128 12.42 -34.47 16.07
CA PRO A 128 13.50 -33.51 16.18
C PRO A 128 12.98 -32.09 15.91
N ARG A 129 13.53 -31.11 16.63
CA ARG A 129 13.21 -29.68 16.46
C ARG A 129 14.50 -28.89 16.35
N LEU A 130 14.54 -28.00 15.38
CA LEU A 130 15.62 -27.03 15.23
C LEU A 130 15.33 -25.79 16.10
N PRO A 131 16.36 -25.13 16.65
CA PRO A 131 16.17 -23.87 17.35
C PRO A 131 15.62 -22.82 16.39
N LEU A 132 14.67 -22.02 16.84
CA LEU A 132 14.13 -20.92 16.06
C LEU A 132 15.19 -19.81 15.91
N PRO A 133 15.33 -19.21 14.71
CA PRO A 133 16.15 -18.01 14.58
C PRO A 133 15.56 -16.89 15.43
N PRO A 134 16.39 -16.00 16.01
CA PRO A 134 15.90 -14.83 16.70
C PRO A 134 15.15 -13.91 15.71
N PRO A 135 14.10 -13.21 16.16
CA PRO A 135 13.41 -12.24 15.32
C PRO A 135 14.37 -11.10 14.93
N PRO A 136 14.21 -10.49 13.74
CA PRO A 136 15.13 -9.45 13.25
C PRO A 136 15.08 -8.17 14.10
N CYS A 137 13.95 -7.91 14.75
CA CYS A 137 13.76 -6.76 15.62
C CYS A 137 12.69 -7.03 16.70
N ASN A 138 12.58 -6.12 17.67
CA ASN A 138 11.45 -6.08 18.60
C ASN A 138 10.31 -5.24 17.98
N ARG A 139 9.41 -5.92 17.26
CA ARG A 139 8.31 -5.31 16.51
C ARG A 139 7.38 -4.47 17.38
N LEU A 140 7.00 -4.95 18.56
CA LEU A 140 6.14 -4.20 19.49
C LEU A 140 6.82 -2.91 19.97
N ALA A 141 8.12 -2.97 20.28
CA ALA A 141 8.87 -1.77 20.66
C ALA A 141 8.97 -0.78 19.49
N ALA A 142 9.18 -1.27 18.27
CA ALA A 142 9.21 -0.44 17.06
C ALA A 142 7.85 0.24 16.81
N VAL A 143 6.74 -0.51 16.85
CA VAL A 143 5.38 0.05 16.72
C VAL A 143 5.12 1.11 17.78
N ARG A 144 5.49 0.86 19.05
CA ARG A 144 5.32 1.84 20.13
C ARG A 144 6.11 3.13 19.87
N GLN A 145 7.36 3.01 19.41
CA GLN A 145 8.20 4.18 19.12
C GLN A 145 7.69 4.96 17.91
N LEU A 146 7.31 4.27 16.83
CA LEU A 146 6.67 4.86 15.66
C LEU A 146 5.39 5.60 16.03
N SER A 147 4.53 4.99 16.85
CA SER A 147 3.31 5.59 17.36
C SER A 147 3.55 6.92 18.08
N GLN A 148 4.56 6.96 18.97
CA GLN A 148 4.92 8.17 19.71
C GLN A 148 5.43 9.28 18.78
N ARG A 149 6.22 8.93 17.76
CA ARG A 149 6.73 9.89 16.78
C ARG A 149 5.63 10.43 15.87
N LEU A 150 4.75 9.54 15.40
CA LEU A 150 3.59 9.91 14.57
C LEU A 150 2.63 10.84 15.31
N ALA A 151 2.40 10.61 16.60
CA ALA A 151 1.55 11.48 17.41
C ALA A 151 2.09 12.92 17.55
N ALA A 152 3.41 13.11 17.38
CA ALA A 152 4.07 14.41 17.39
C ALA A 152 4.23 15.04 15.99
N ALA A 153 3.72 14.37 14.94
CA ALA A 153 3.83 14.91 13.59
C ALA A 153 2.87 16.09 13.40
N ASP A 154 3.39 17.18 12.83
CA ASP A 154 2.63 18.39 12.53
C ASP A 154 2.26 18.54 11.07
N GLU A 155 2.90 17.72 10.22
CA GLU A 155 2.71 17.72 8.78
C GLU A 155 2.64 16.31 8.20
N LEU A 156 1.91 16.20 7.10
CA LEU A 156 1.74 14.95 6.39
C LEU A 156 3.04 14.39 5.81
N SER A 157 3.89 15.26 5.25
CA SER A 157 5.24 14.92 4.78
C SER A 157 6.05 14.27 5.90
N GLN A 158 6.09 14.93 7.06
CA GLN A 158 6.77 14.44 8.24
C GLN A 158 6.21 13.10 8.69
N ALA A 159 4.88 12.92 8.71
CA ALA A 159 4.28 11.64 9.09
C ALA A 159 4.72 10.48 8.17
N PHE A 160 4.74 10.69 6.86
CA PHE A 160 5.22 9.69 5.90
C PHE A 160 6.71 9.38 6.10
N ASP A 161 7.54 10.41 6.23
CA ASP A 161 8.98 10.25 6.40
C ASP A 161 9.30 9.53 7.72
N LEU A 162 8.60 9.86 8.81
CA LEU A 162 8.72 9.21 10.12
C LEU A 162 8.39 7.71 10.06
N VAL A 163 7.33 7.32 9.35
CA VAL A 163 6.98 5.91 9.15
C VAL A 163 8.09 5.22 8.37
N LEU A 164 8.44 5.71 7.18
CA LEU A 164 9.42 5.07 6.33
C LEU A 164 10.81 4.97 7.01
N ASP A 165 11.23 6.01 7.74
CA ASP A 165 12.47 5.97 8.53
C ASP A 165 12.43 4.96 9.68
N GLY A 166 11.29 4.84 10.37
CA GLY A 166 11.17 3.85 11.44
C GLY A 166 11.10 2.41 10.91
N LEU A 167 10.50 2.19 9.74
CA LEU A 167 10.52 0.89 9.08
C LEU A 167 11.95 0.46 8.75
N ALA A 168 12.75 1.34 8.15
CA ALA A 168 14.15 1.05 7.86
C ALA A 168 14.99 0.91 9.16
N GLY A 169 14.96 1.94 10.02
CA GLY A 169 15.87 2.01 11.17
C GLY A 169 15.52 1.12 12.36
N GLN A 170 14.24 0.79 12.58
CA GLN A 170 13.79 0.02 13.75
C GLN A 170 13.31 -1.39 13.39
N MET A 171 12.79 -1.59 12.17
CA MET A 171 12.25 -2.89 11.73
C MET A 171 13.13 -3.58 10.67
N GLY A 172 14.19 -2.91 10.17
CA GLY A 172 15.06 -3.44 9.13
C GLY A 172 14.32 -3.70 7.82
N ILE A 173 13.40 -2.81 7.46
CA ILE A 173 12.61 -2.85 6.23
C ILE A 173 13.03 -1.67 5.36
N ASP A 174 13.96 -1.93 4.45
CA ASP A 174 14.64 -0.87 3.70
C ASP A 174 13.83 -0.32 2.51
N HIS A 175 12.95 -1.15 1.93
CA HIS A 175 12.17 -0.82 0.74
C HIS A 175 10.69 -0.70 1.09
N ALA A 176 10.21 0.54 1.07
CA ALA A 176 8.85 0.86 1.48
C ALA A 176 8.28 2.04 0.69
N LEU A 177 6.97 1.98 0.41
CA LEU A 177 6.19 2.98 -0.30
C LEU A 177 4.94 3.34 0.50
N VAL A 178 4.55 4.60 0.43
CA VAL A 178 3.21 5.06 0.80
C VAL A 178 2.52 5.52 -0.47
N LEU A 179 1.38 4.92 -0.76
CA LEU A 179 0.48 5.31 -1.83
C LEU A 179 -0.80 5.90 -1.24
N CYS A 180 -1.35 6.94 -1.85
CA CYS A 180 -2.63 7.52 -1.46
C CYS A 180 -3.69 7.30 -2.53
N VAL A 181 -4.95 7.13 -2.10
CA VAL A 181 -6.09 7.04 -3.03
C VAL A 181 -6.29 8.40 -3.69
N ASP A 182 -6.68 8.39 -4.97
CA ASP A 182 -7.05 9.59 -5.71
C ASP A 182 -8.49 10.04 -5.41
N GLU A 183 -8.89 11.18 -5.97
CA GLU A 183 -10.21 11.77 -5.77
C GLU A 183 -11.33 10.93 -6.43
N SER A 184 -10.98 10.12 -7.45
CA SER A 184 -11.93 9.24 -8.11
C SER A 184 -12.21 7.94 -7.36
N GLY A 185 -11.35 7.58 -6.40
CA GLY A 185 -11.39 6.31 -5.69
C GLY A 185 -11.03 5.11 -6.57
N LYS A 186 -10.38 5.33 -7.71
CA LYS A 186 -10.02 4.28 -8.68
C LYS A 186 -8.52 4.06 -8.78
N TRP A 187 -7.72 5.05 -8.41
CA TRP A 187 -6.28 5.00 -8.53
C TRP A 187 -5.61 5.27 -7.19
N LEU A 188 -4.46 4.64 -7.01
CA LEU A 188 -3.49 4.95 -5.99
C LEU A 188 -2.32 5.67 -6.65
N TYR A 189 -1.70 6.62 -5.95
CA TYR A 189 -0.47 7.26 -6.42
C TYR A 189 0.59 7.30 -5.33
N THR A 190 1.84 7.04 -5.70
CA THR A 190 2.98 7.06 -4.77
C THR A 190 3.24 8.48 -4.28
N VAL A 191 3.15 8.70 -2.97
CA VAL A 191 3.45 9.99 -2.32
C VAL A 191 4.79 9.98 -1.62
N ALA A 192 5.26 8.81 -1.18
CA ALA A 192 6.53 8.67 -0.49
C ALA A 192 7.15 7.30 -0.76
N SER A 193 8.48 7.27 -0.82
CA SER A 193 9.25 6.06 -1.08
C SER A 193 10.57 6.06 -0.32
N ARG A 194 11.12 4.87 -0.08
CA ARG A 194 12.43 4.65 0.56
C ARG A 194 13.09 3.41 0.00
N GLY A 195 14.42 3.45 -0.14
CA GLY A 195 15.23 2.29 -0.54
C GLY A 195 15.34 2.06 -2.05
N TYR A 196 14.64 2.83 -2.87
CA TYR A 196 14.60 2.63 -4.32
C TYR A 196 15.63 3.47 -5.07
N ALA A 197 16.13 2.94 -6.20
CA ALA A 197 17.03 3.67 -7.10
C ALA A 197 16.37 4.92 -7.71
N GLN A 198 15.06 4.85 -7.94
CA GLN A 198 14.23 5.98 -8.33
C GLN A 198 13.10 6.13 -7.32
N SER A 199 12.80 7.38 -6.96
CA SER A 199 11.72 7.72 -6.02
C SER A 199 10.36 7.17 -6.48
N GLY A 200 10.04 7.28 -7.77
CA GLY A 200 8.75 6.83 -8.30
C GLY A 200 7.55 7.61 -7.78
N VAL A 201 7.76 8.71 -7.05
CA VAL A 201 6.70 9.61 -6.59
C VAL A 201 5.87 10.08 -7.78
N GLY A 202 4.56 9.89 -7.71
CA GLY A 202 3.61 10.13 -8.79
C GLY A 202 3.33 8.94 -9.71
N SER A 203 3.97 7.78 -9.53
CA SER A 203 3.54 6.54 -10.19
C SER A 203 2.14 6.13 -9.74
N GLU A 204 1.34 5.58 -10.64
CA GLU A 204 -0.07 5.24 -10.38
C GLU A 204 -0.31 3.72 -10.40
N VAL A 205 -1.24 3.26 -9.57
CA VAL A 205 -1.69 1.86 -9.50
C VAL A 205 -3.21 1.83 -9.49
N GLU A 206 -3.82 1.04 -10.37
CA GLU A 206 -5.28 0.89 -10.41
C GLU A 206 -5.78 0.06 -9.21
N ILE A 207 -6.82 0.53 -8.53
CA ILE A 207 -7.48 -0.23 -7.46
C ILE A 207 -8.12 -1.49 -8.07
N GLY A 208 -7.93 -2.63 -7.39
CA GLY A 208 -8.32 -3.95 -7.87
C GLY A 208 -7.31 -4.62 -8.82
N ARG A 209 -6.23 -3.94 -9.21
CA ARG A 209 -5.12 -4.55 -9.96
C ARG A 209 -3.85 -4.69 -9.12
N GLY A 210 -3.18 -5.82 -9.32
CA GLY A 210 -1.95 -6.13 -8.59
C GLY A 210 -2.14 -6.27 -7.09
N LEU A 211 -1.05 -6.57 -6.37
CA LEU A 211 -1.08 -6.80 -4.93
C LEU A 211 -1.60 -5.57 -4.17
N ILE A 212 -1.07 -4.40 -4.51
CA ILE A 212 -1.39 -3.11 -3.90
C ILE A 212 -2.85 -2.74 -4.15
N GLY A 213 -3.32 -2.80 -5.40
CA GLY A 213 -4.70 -2.44 -5.75
C GLY A 213 -5.72 -3.40 -5.18
N ILE A 214 -5.43 -4.71 -5.12
CA ILE A 214 -6.32 -5.70 -4.49
C ILE A 214 -6.40 -5.48 -2.98
N ALA A 215 -5.27 -5.21 -2.30
CA ALA A 215 -5.26 -4.91 -0.87
C ALA A 215 -6.13 -3.69 -0.55
N ALA A 216 -6.03 -2.63 -1.36
CA ALA A 216 -6.90 -1.45 -1.29
C ALA A 216 -8.38 -1.79 -1.50
N GLN A 217 -8.72 -2.49 -2.59
CA GLN A 217 -10.12 -2.80 -2.95
C GLN A 217 -10.84 -3.58 -1.85
N PHE A 218 -10.17 -4.58 -1.27
CA PHE A 218 -10.76 -5.47 -0.27
C PHE A 218 -10.49 -5.05 1.17
N ARG A 219 -9.72 -3.97 1.37
CA ARG A 219 -9.40 -3.42 2.70
C ARG A 219 -8.81 -4.50 3.60
N HIS A 220 -7.89 -5.28 3.04
CA HIS A 220 -7.29 -6.44 3.71
C HIS A 220 -5.79 -6.51 3.39
N PRO A 221 -4.92 -6.77 4.39
CA PRO A 221 -3.51 -6.95 4.13
C PRO A 221 -3.28 -8.18 3.24
N ILE A 222 -2.34 -8.07 2.31
CA ILE A 222 -1.93 -9.19 1.47
C ILE A 222 -0.43 -9.36 1.56
N ARG A 223 -0.02 -10.53 2.06
CA ARG A 223 1.37 -10.91 2.25
C ARG A 223 1.79 -12.05 1.32
N LEU A 224 2.88 -11.86 0.61
CA LEU A 224 3.53 -12.87 -0.21
C LEU A 224 4.89 -13.21 0.42
N ALA A 225 4.99 -14.42 0.96
CA ALA A 225 6.19 -14.88 1.66
C ALA A 225 7.28 -15.41 0.72
N SER A 226 6.94 -15.85 -0.49
CA SER A 226 7.90 -16.30 -1.49
C SER A 226 7.30 -16.19 -2.89
N LEU A 227 7.89 -15.37 -3.77
CA LEU A 227 7.57 -15.40 -5.20
C LEU A 227 8.47 -16.44 -5.88
N THR A 228 7.86 -17.46 -6.50
CA THR A 228 8.59 -18.54 -7.19
C THR A 228 8.74 -18.34 -8.70
N SER A 229 8.21 -17.25 -9.28
CA SER A 229 8.37 -16.97 -10.70
C SER A 229 8.49 -15.49 -11.06
N ASP A 230 9.28 -15.21 -12.09
CA ASP A 230 9.40 -13.90 -12.75
C ASP A 230 8.06 -13.43 -13.37
N TYR A 231 7.15 -14.36 -13.68
CA TYR A 231 5.82 -14.08 -14.23
C TYR A 231 4.85 -13.48 -13.19
N GLY A 232 4.98 -13.86 -11.92
CA GLY A 232 4.18 -13.29 -10.83
C GLY A 232 4.47 -11.80 -10.63
N HIS A 233 5.72 -11.39 -10.81
CA HIS A 233 6.16 -10.01 -10.63
C HIS A 233 5.44 -9.04 -11.59
N ALA A 234 5.40 -9.34 -12.89
CA ALA A 234 4.76 -8.46 -13.88
C ALA A 234 3.22 -8.41 -13.75
N ALA A 235 2.57 -9.54 -13.43
CA ALA A 235 1.12 -9.62 -13.28
C ALA A 235 0.60 -9.00 -11.97
N LEU A 236 1.42 -8.98 -10.92
CA LEU A 236 1.06 -8.48 -9.58
C LEU A 236 1.44 -7.01 -9.35
N GLN A 237 2.25 -6.40 -10.21
CA GLN A 237 2.61 -4.97 -10.14
C GLN A 237 1.52 -4.03 -10.67
N GLY A 238 0.51 -4.53 -11.39
CA GLY A 238 -0.51 -3.67 -12.01
C GLY A 238 0.08 -2.61 -12.97
N GLY A 239 1.35 -2.75 -13.36
CA GLY A 239 2.06 -1.76 -14.17
C GLY A 239 1.53 -1.80 -15.60
N SER A 240 0.80 -0.77 -15.98
CA SER A 240 0.76 -0.34 -17.36
C SER A 240 2.20 -0.23 -17.87
N VAL A 241 2.46 -0.86 -19.02
CA VAL A 241 3.64 -0.50 -19.82
C VAL A 241 3.53 1.00 -20.04
N PRO A 242 4.55 1.82 -19.69
CA PRO A 242 4.44 3.26 -19.80
C PRO A 242 4.09 3.64 -21.25
N MET A 243 2.84 4.04 -21.47
CA MET A 243 2.50 4.85 -22.64
C MET A 243 3.12 6.21 -22.36
N GLY A 244 3.96 6.71 -23.29
CA GLY A 244 4.88 7.82 -23.07
C GLY A 244 4.32 8.93 -22.17
N GLY A 245 4.98 9.15 -21.02
CA GLY A 245 4.58 10.13 -20.00
C GLY A 245 4.27 9.57 -18.61
N GLU A 246 4.16 8.24 -18.43
CA GLU A 246 3.93 7.63 -17.11
C GLU A 246 5.21 7.55 -16.26
N ILE A 247 5.10 7.89 -14.97
CA ILE A 247 6.20 7.78 -13.99
C ILE A 247 6.36 6.29 -13.64
N PRO A 248 7.55 5.70 -13.83
CA PRO A 248 7.74 4.28 -13.57
C PRO A 248 7.50 3.96 -12.10
N PHE A 249 6.81 2.85 -11.85
CA PHE A 249 6.57 2.35 -10.50
C PHE A 249 7.90 1.88 -9.87
N PRO A 250 8.23 2.33 -8.65
CA PRO A 250 9.46 1.94 -7.98
C PRO A 250 9.34 0.51 -7.46
N THR A 251 10.23 -0.38 -7.92
CA THR A 251 10.26 -1.77 -7.48
C THR A 251 11.69 -2.30 -7.44
N LEU A 252 11.93 -3.30 -6.59
CA LEU A 252 13.11 -4.15 -6.71
C LEU A 252 13.09 -4.94 -8.02
N HIS A 253 14.27 -5.26 -8.55
CA HIS A 253 14.41 -6.14 -9.71
C HIS A 253 13.92 -7.57 -9.41
N GLN A 254 14.13 -8.05 -8.19
CA GLN A 254 13.76 -9.39 -7.73
C GLN A 254 13.25 -9.34 -6.28
N PRO A 255 12.03 -8.84 -6.01
CA PRO A 255 11.42 -8.98 -4.71
C PRO A 255 10.99 -10.43 -4.52
N HIS A 256 11.44 -11.01 -3.42
CA HIS A 256 11.08 -12.37 -3.03
C HIS A 256 10.06 -12.41 -1.90
N SER A 257 9.85 -11.29 -1.20
CA SER A 257 8.80 -11.14 -0.21
C SER A 257 8.16 -9.75 -0.30
N GLN A 258 6.84 -9.69 -0.23
CA GLN A 258 6.06 -8.47 -0.40
C GLN A 258 4.90 -8.44 0.61
N LEU A 259 4.53 -7.25 1.05
CA LEU A 259 3.38 -7.03 1.92
C LEU A 259 2.73 -5.69 1.61
N ALA A 260 1.45 -5.73 1.24
CA ALA A 260 0.61 -4.55 1.03
C ALA A 260 -0.41 -4.45 2.17
N VAL A 261 -0.44 -3.31 2.86
CA VAL A 261 -1.28 -3.06 4.03
C VAL A 261 -2.12 -1.79 3.79
N PRO A 262 -3.46 -1.88 3.83
CA PRO A 262 -4.33 -0.71 3.72
C PRO A 262 -4.07 0.31 4.84
N ILE A 263 -4.05 1.60 4.49
CA ILE A 263 -3.96 2.72 5.42
C ILE A 263 -5.37 3.27 5.61
N GLU A 264 -5.91 3.16 6.82
CA GLU A 264 -7.33 3.41 7.07
C GLU A 264 -7.59 4.23 8.33
N ALA A 265 -8.66 5.03 8.30
CA ALA A 265 -9.24 5.65 9.49
C ALA A 265 -10.76 5.42 9.51
N GLY A 266 -11.21 4.43 10.28
CA GLY A 266 -12.61 4.01 10.27
C GLY A 266 -13.00 3.45 8.90
N ASN A 267 -13.98 4.06 8.23
CA ASN A 267 -14.42 3.64 6.89
C ASN A 267 -13.67 4.31 5.74
N TRP A 268 -12.72 5.20 6.03
CA TRP A 268 -11.94 5.91 5.04
C TRP A 268 -10.66 5.15 4.71
N LEU A 269 -10.52 4.73 3.45
CA LEU A 269 -9.28 4.19 2.89
C LEU A 269 -8.44 5.37 2.37
N ALA A 270 -7.37 5.68 3.10
CA ALA A 270 -6.47 6.77 2.73
C ALA A 270 -5.44 6.33 1.67
N GLY A 271 -5.10 5.04 1.64
CA GLY A 271 -3.99 4.56 0.83
C GLY A 271 -3.53 3.15 1.14
N VAL A 272 -2.30 2.82 0.73
CA VAL A 272 -1.64 1.54 1.01
C VAL A 272 -0.19 1.79 1.42
N LEU A 273 0.22 1.16 2.52
CA LEU A 273 1.62 0.99 2.90
C LEU A 273 2.11 -0.30 2.24
N TYR A 274 3.09 -0.17 1.36
CA TYR A 274 3.67 -1.30 0.65
C TYR A 274 5.13 -1.47 1.07
N VAL A 275 5.53 -2.71 1.34
CA VAL A 275 6.92 -3.06 1.64
C VAL A 275 7.34 -4.28 0.84
N GLU A 276 8.61 -4.34 0.48
CA GLU A 276 9.18 -5.49 -0.21
C GLU A 276 10.62 -5.79 0.23
N SER A 277 11.08 -7.00 -0.07
CA SER A 277 12.43 -7.44 0.24
C SER A 277 12.94 -8.43 -0.80
N ALA A 278 14.24 -8.38 -1.06
CA ALA A 278 14.97 -9.39 -1.83
C ALA A 278 15.15 -10.70 -1.03
N GLU A 279 14.92 -10.69 0.29
CA GLU A 279 14.97 -11.90 1.10
C GLU A 279 13.67 -12.70 0.97
N THR A 280 13.79 -14.00 0.71
CA THR A 280 12.64 -14.92 0.73
C THR A 280 12.14 -15.10 2.16
N ARG A 281 10.81 -15.06 2.35
CA ARG A 281 10.13 -15.21 3.65
C ARG A 281 10.54 -14.16 4.68
N ARG A 282 10.84 -12.94 4.23
CA ARG A 282 11.19 -11.82 5.11
C ARG A 282 10.04 -11.34 5.99
N PHE A 283 8.82 -11.34 5.46
CA PHE A 283 7.64 -10.87 6.19
C PHE A 283 6.81 -12.06 6.69
N ASP A 284 6.67 -12.15 8.02
CA ASP A 284 5.85 -13.14 8.71
C ASP A 284 4.52 -12.52 9.22
N PHE A 285 3.74 -13.29 9.98
CA PHE A 285 2.49 -12.82 10.59
C PHE A 285 2.72 -11.70 11.62
N GLU A 286 3.85 -11.68 12.32
CA GLU A 286 4.14 -10.63 13.30
C GLU A 286 4.51 -9.32 12.61
N ASP A 287 5.20 -9.38 11.46
CA ASP A 287 5.45 -8.21 10.60
C ASP A 287 4.13 -7.66 10.04
N GLU A 288 3.21 -8.54 9.62
CA GLU A 288 1.87 -8.16 9.16
C GLU A 288 1.09 -7.43 10.27
N ASP A 289 1.00 -8.01 11.47
CA ASP A 289 0.32 -7.41 12.61
C ASP A 289 0.92 -6.04 12.97
N ALA A 290 2.25 -5.94 12.99
CA ALA A 290 2.96 -4.70 13.30
C ALA A 290 2.69 -3.61 12.25
N LEU A 291 2.74 -3.96 10.96
CA LEU A 291 2.53 -3.01 9.87
C LEU A 291 1.06 -2.60 9.75
N VAL A 292 0.10 -3.48 10.05
CA VAL A 292 -1.32 -3.13 10.19
C VAL A 292 -1.50 -2.07 11.28
N ALA A 293 -0.88 -2.27 12.46
CA ALA A 293 -0.95 -1.29 13.54
C ALA A 293 -0.34 0.06 13.16
N VAL A 294 0.82 0.06 12.48
CA VAL A 294 1.46 1.28 11.98
C VAL A 294 0.61 1.97 10.91
N ALA A 295 0.04 1.23 9.96
CA ALA A 295 -0.80 1.77 8.89
C ALA A 295 -2.10 2.39 9.43
N GLN A 296 -2.73 1.79 10.44
CA GLN A 296 -3.90 2.37 11.12
C GLN A 296 -3.54 3.70 11.82
N GLN A 297 -2.40 3.75 12.52
CA GLN A 297 -1.94 4.98 13.16
C GLN A 297 -1.62 6.06 12.14
N LEU A 298 -0.99 5.70 11.01
CA LEU A 298 -0.75 6.62 9.91
C LEU A 298 -2.08 7.14 9.35
N GLY A 299 -3.07 6.28 9.11
CA GLY A 299 -4.40 6.70 8.63
C GLY A 299 -5.09 7.69 9.57
N LEU A 300 -5.02 7.45 10.88
CA LEU A 300 -5.53 8.40 11.88
C LEU A 300 -4.76 9.73 11.87
N ALA A 301 -3.43 9.70 11.76
CA ALA A 301 -2.60 10.89 11.65
C ALA A 301 -2.91 11.68 10.38
N MET A 302 -3.07 11.00 9.24
CA MET A 302 -3.50 11.63 7.98
C MET A 302 -4.84 12.34 8.16
N ARG A 303 -5.83 11.66 8.74
CA ARG A 303 -7.16 12.24 8.98
C ARG A 303 -7.13 13.44 9.92
N TRP A 304 -6.20 13.46 10.88
CA TRP A 304 -6.00 14.60 11.78
C TRP A 304 -5.32 15.78 11.08
N LEU A 305 -4.28 15.49 10.30
CA LEU A 305 -3.44 16.49 9.63
C LEU A 305 -4.12 17.16 8.44
N THR A 306 -5.06 16.49 7.78
CA THR A 306 -5.83 17.04 6.65
C THR A 306 -7.11 17.77 7.07
N ARG A 307 -7.43 17.82 8.38
CA ARG A 307 -8.58 18.58 8.85
C ARG A 307 -8.39 20.07 8.56
N PRO A 308 -9.42 20.75 8.02
CA PRO A 308 -9.39 22.20 7.90
C PRO A 308 -9.18 22.82 9.28
N VAL A 309 -8.10 23.56 9.45
CA VAL A 309 -7.91 24.41 10.63
C VAL A 309 -8.62 25.73 10.33
N GLU A 310 -9.54 26.14 11.21
CA GLU A 310 -10.02 27.53 11.25
C GLU A 310 -8.87 28.43 11.71
N ALA A 311 -7.93 28.68 10.82
CA ALA A 311 -6.98 29.77 10.99
C ALA A 311 -7.69 31.06 10.59
N PRO A 312 -7.58 32.15 11.38
CA PRO A 312 -8.03 33.46 10.94
C PRO A 312 -7.45 33.77 9.55
N GLU A 313 -8.29 34.33 8.66
CA GLU A 313 -7.76 34.93 7.44
C GLU A 313 -6.64 35.90 7.84
N PRO A 314 -5.47 35.83 7.21
CA PRO A 314 -4.41 36.76 7.53
C PRO A 314 -4.95 38.18 7.33
N VAL A 315 -4.77 39.02 8.34
CA VAL A 315 -4.77 40.46 8.10
C VAL A 315 -3.73 40.66 7.01
N PRO A 316 -4.04 41.33 5.87
CA PRO A 316 -3.07 41.54 4.81
C PRO A 316 -1.84 42.19 5.44
N GLU A 317 -0.75 41.44 5.55
CA GLU A 317 0.53 42.02 5.94
C GLU A 317 0.90 43.06 4.89
N PRO A 318 1.50 44.19 5.28
CA PRO A 318 1.98 45.17 4.33
C PRO A 318 2.87 44.45 3.29
N PRO A 319 2.77 44.83 2.01
CA PRO A 319 3.50 44.15 0.95
C PRO A 319 4.96 44.04 1.34
N SER A 320 5.44 42.79 1.46
CA SER A 320 6.86 42.51 1.59
C SER A 320 7.59 43.20 0.42
N PRO A 321 8.80 43.74 0.63
CA PRO A 321 9.54 44.36 -0.46
C PRO A 321 9.58 43.40 -1.65
N PRO A 322 9.42 43.92 -2.90
CA PRO A 322 9.34 43.08 -4.08
C PRO A 322 10.56 42.15 -4.08
N ALA A 323 10.30 40.84 -4.15
CA ALA A 323 11.35 39.85 -4.32
C ALA A 323 12.21 40.27 -5.52
N ALA A 324 13.52 40.05 -5.43
CA ALA A 324 14.42 40.34 -6.54
C ALA A 324 13.84 39.73 -7.82
N PRO A 325 13.82 40.48 -8.94
CA PRO A 325 13.24 39.98 -10.17
C PRO A 325 13.92 38.67 -10.55
N PRO A 326 13.16 37.66 -11.01
CA PRO A 326 13.72 36.36 -11.30
C PRO A 326 14.86 36.48 -12.32
N VAL A 327 15.97 35.78 -12.07
CA VAL A 327 17.22 35.92 -12.83
C VAL A 327 17.49 34.62 -13.58
N GLY A 328 17.77 34.71 -14.88
CA GLY A 328 18.16 33.56 -15.70
C GLY A 328 17.43 33.49 -17.04
N SER A 329 17.67 32.43 -17.80
CA SER A 329 16.94 32.19 -19.04
C SER A 329 15.47 31.83 -18.76
N PRO A 330 14.51 32.31 -19.58
CA PRO A 330 13.11 31.97 -19.40
C PRO A 330 12.86 30.47 -19.52
N VAL A 331 12.01 29.93 -18.66
CA VAL A 331 11.56 28.53 -18.68
C VAL A 331 10.13 28.48 -19.20
N THR A 332 9.82 27.54 -20.09
CA THR A 332 8.47 27.37 -20.62
C THR A 332 7.69 26.43 -19.71
N ILE A 333 6.52 26.84 -19.23
CA ILE A 333 5.58 25.95 -18.54
C ILE A 333 4.41 25.71 -19.48
N ARG A 334 4.23 24.45 -19.88
CA ARG A 334 3.13 24.05 -20.78
C ARG A 334 2.05 23.32 -20.01
N TYR A 335 0.79 23.74 -20.17
CA TYR A 335 -0.35 23.12 -19.50
C TYR A 335 -1.38 22.58 -20.50
N PHE A 336 -1.75 21.31 -20.33
CA PHE A 336 -2.77 20.66 -21.15
C PHE A 336 -4.06 20.52 -20.35
N ALA A 337 -5.07 21.34 -20.68
CA ALA A 337 -6.31 21.44 -19.90
C ALA A 337 -7.11 20.13 -19.81
N THR A 338 -7.09 19.31 -20.86
CA THR A 338 -7.87 18.06 -20.93
C THR A 338 -7.40 17.02 -19.91
N SER A 339 -6.08 16.88 -19.74
CA SER A 339 -5.47 15.94 -18.79
C SER A 339 -4.99 16.61 -17.50
N GLN A 340 -5.12 17.94 -17.43
CA GLN A 340 -4.54 18.80 -16.39
C GLN A 340 -3.03 18.54 -16.21
N SER A 341 -2.32 18.23 -17.31
CA SER A 341 -0.89 17.89 -17.29
C SER A 341 -0.03 19.12 -17.41
N VAL A 342 1.05 19.18 -16.62
CA VAL A 342 2.05 20.24 -16.66
C VAL A 342 3.40 19.67 -17.12
N PHE A 343 4.04 20.39 -18.03
CA PHE A 343 5.40 20.15 -18.48
C PHE A 343 6.27 21.37 -18.19
N ILE A 344 7.51 21.13 -17.79
CA ILE A 344 8.56 22.14 -17.68
C ILE A 344 9.48 21.96 -18.88
N ASP A 345 9.52 22.98 -19.74
CA ASP A 345 10.02 22.90 -21.11
C ASP A 345 9.37 21.73 -21.87
N GLU A 346 10.10 20.64 -22.10
CA GLU A 346 9.59 19.42 -22.75
C GLU A 346 9.48 18.23 -21.76
N ASP A 347 9.84 18.42 -20.49
CA ASP A 347 9.86 17.38 -19.47
C ASP A 347 8.54 17.32 -18.69
N TYR A 348 7.98 16.11 -18.59
CA TYR A 348 6.75 15.86 -17.83
C TYR A 348 6.98 16.05 -16.32
N LEU A 349 6.17 16.93 -15.71
CA LEU A 349 6.17 17.19 -14.28
C LEU A 349 5.10 16.36 -13.55
N ILE A 350 3.82 16.63 -13.85
CA ILE A 350 2.67 16.15 -13.07
C ILE A 350 1.35 16.28 -13.87
N LYS A 351 0.28 15.60 -13.44
CA LYS A 351 -1.07 15.68 -14.02
C LYS A 351 -2.17 15.78 -12.98
N GLY A 352 -3.42 15.94 -13.43
CA GLY A 352 -4.61 15.96 -12.59
C GLY A 352 -4.69 17.21 -11.70
N VAL A 353 -5.33 17.06 -10.54
CA VAL A 353 -5.58 18.14 -9.57
C VAL A 353 -4.30 18.92 -9.24
N ALA A 354 -3.19 18.23 -8.99
CA ALA A 354 -1.91 18.87 -8.66
C ALA A 354 -1.39 19.76 -9.81
N GLY A 355 -1.56 19.32 -11.06
CA GLY A 355 -1.19 20.12 -12.24
C GLY A 355 -2.11 21.33 -12.41
N ALA A 356 -3.42 21.16 -12.21
CA ALA A 356 -4.38 22.25 -12.24
C ALA A 356 -4.09 23.31 -11.16
N VAL A 357 -3.74 22.88 -9.94
CA VAL A 357 -3.33 23.77 -8.84
C VAL A 357 -2.05 24.53 -9.19
N LEU A 358 -1.03 23.87 -9.74
CA LEU A 358 0.19 24.57 -10.14
C LEU A 358 -0.11 25.62 -11.22
N TRP A 359 -0.87 25.26 -12.25
CA TRP A 359 -1.23 26.19 -13.32
C TRP A 359 -2.00 27.40 -12.81
N LEU A 360 -2.93 27.18 -11.87
CA LEU A 360 -3.67 28.23 -11.19
C LEU A 360 -2.74 29.23 -10.49
N LEU A 361 -1.85 28.71 -9.64
CA LEU A 361 -0.92 29.53 -8.85
C LEU A 361 0.04 30.33 -9.75
N LEU A 362 0.53 29.71 -10.82
CA LEU A 362 1.41 30.37 -11.78
C LEU A 362 0.72 31.51 -12.54
N ASN A 363 -0.54 31.32 -12.95
CA ASN A 363 -1.31 32.37 -13.61
C ASN A 363 -1.65 33.53 -12.67
N ASP A 364 -2.04 33.23 -11.42
CA ASP A 364 -2.34 34.26 -10.42
C ASP A 364 -1.06 35.04 -10.04
N HIS A 365 0.10 34.39 -10.02
CA HIS A 365 1.41 35.05 -9.87
C HIS A 365 1.76 35.94 -11.06
N ALA A 366 1.61 35.46 -12.29
CA ALA A 366 1.93 36.21 -13.49
C ALA A 366 1.02 37.44 -13.69
N ARG A 367 -0.25 37.35 -13.30
CA ARG A 367 -1.25 38.42 -13.46
C ARG A 367 -1.20 39.44 -12.33
N ASP A 368 -1.19 38.98 -11.09
CA ASP A 368 -1.43 39.83 -9.91
C ASP A 368 -0.20 39.90 -8.97
N GLY A 369 0.88 39.19 -9.26
CA GLY A 369 2.02 39.03 -8.36
C GLY A 369 1.70 38.22 -7.10
N ARG A 370 0.57 37.48 -7.08
CA ARG A 370 0.17 36.69 -5.91
C ARG A 370 1.12 35.51 -5.70
N CYS A 371 1.73 35.45 -4.52
CA CYS A 371 2.67 34.38 -4.16
C CYS A 371 2.15 33.48 -3.04
N GLU A 372 1.07 33.84 -2.36
CA GLU A 372 0.55 33.08 -1.22
C GLU A 372 -0.88 32.61 -1.47
N SER A 373 -1.19 31.41 -0.97
CA SER A 373 -2.53 30.84 -1.06
C SER A 373 -2.80 29.93 0.14
N SER A 374 -4.08 29.75 0.45
CA SER A 374 -4.52 28.82 1.49
C SER A 374 -5.22 27.62 0.86
N ASN A 375 -5.12 26.46 1.52
CA ASN A 375 -5.82 25.24 1.07
C ASN A 375 -7.33 25.47 1.04
N ARG A 376 -7.88 26.30 1.95
CA ARG A 376 -9.29 26.71 1.92
C ARG A 376 -9.63 27.50 0.65
N ALA A 377 -8.80 28.46 0.26
CA ALA A 377 -9.03 29.25 -0.95
C ALA A 377 -8.97 28.36 -2.20
N LEU A 378 -8.01 27.42 -2.26
CA LEU A 378 -7.92 26.45 -3.36
C LEU A 378 -9.16 25.56 -3.42
N ARG A 379 -9.67 25.07 -2.28
CA ARG A 379 -10.90 24.27 -2.21
C ARG A 379 -12.14 24.99 -2.73
N LEU A 380 -12.21 26.29 -2.50
CA LEU A 380 -13.33 27.12 -2.91
C LEU A 380 -13.18 27.68 -4.34
N ASP A 381 -12.04 27.48 -5.00
CA ASP A 381 -11.80 28.03 -6.33
C ASP A 381 -12.51 27.18 -7.40
N PRO A 382 -13.53 27.72 -8.10
CA PRO A 382 -14.31 26.97 -9.08
C PRO A 382 -13.47 26.55 -10.30
N ARG A 383 -12.29 27.15 -10.53
CA ARG A 383 -11.38 26.78 -11.62
C ARG A 383 -10.78 25.39 -11.41
N LEU A 384 -10.67 24.91 -10.17
CA LEU A 384 -10.07 23.61 -9.84
C LEU A 384 -11.06 22.44 -9.90
N ARG A 385 -12.37 22.72 -9.82
CA ARG A 385 -13.45 21.70 -9.85
C ARG A 385 -13.20 20.53 -8.89
N LEU A 386 -12.71 20.84 -7.69
CA LEU A 386 -12.47 19.84 -6.64
C LEU A 386 -13.81 19.27 -6.15
N PRO A 387 -13.89 17.97 -5.82
CA PRO A 387 -15.10 17.39 -5.24
C PRO A 387 -15.37 17.91 -3.83
N ASP A 388 -16.66 17.96 -3.43
CA ASP A 388 -17.13 18.64 -2.21
C ASP A 388 -16.71 17.96 -0.88
N TYR A 389 -16.30 16.69 -0.90
CA TYR A 389 -15.89 15.91 0.29
C TYR A 389 -14.74 14.94 -0.08
N ASP A 390 -13.62 15.00 0.64
CA ASP A 390 -12.44 14.13 0.48
C ASP A 390 -11.61 14.35 -0.82
N ASP A 391 -11.21 15.60 -1.05
CA ASP A 391 -10.50 16.04 -2.27
C ASP A 391 -9.00 15.69 -2.34
N ASN A 392 -8.44 15.03 -1.32
CA ASN A 392 -7.02 14.68 -1.24
C ASN A 392 -6.06 15.86 -1.59
N LEU A 393 -6.49 17.12 -1.40
CA LEU A 393 -5.71 18.27 -1.84
C LEU A 393 -4.36 18.34 -1.12
N ASP A 394 -4.32 18.04 0.18
CA ASP A 394 -3.09 18.08 0.97
C ASP A 394 -2.04 17.05 0.50
N THR A 395 -2.47 15.84 0.12
CA THR A 395 -1.60 14.82 -0.47
C THR A 395 -1.15 15.22 -1.89
N ARG A 396 -2.02 15.87 -2.68
CA ARG A 396 -1.69 16.41 -4.01
C ARG A 396 -0.69 17.58 -3.96
N LEU A 397 -0.85 18.49 -3.01
CA LEU A 397 0.10 19.59 -2.79
C LEU A 397 1.46 19.06 -2.36
N LEU A 398 1.48 18.04 -1.50
CA LEU A 398 2.73 17.35 -1.13
C LEU A 398 3.37 16.65 -2.33
N LEU A 399 2.58 15.94 -3.14
CA LEU A 399 3.05 15.32 -4.39
C LEU A 399 3.68 16.36 -5.31
N LEU A 400 2.99 17.48 -5.53
CA LEU A 400 3.47 18.59 -6.35
C LEU A 400 4.80 19.15 -5.83
N GLN A 401 4.89 19.39 -4.52
CA GLN A 401 6.10 19.89 -3.87
C GLN A 401 7.30 18.95 -4.11
N ARG A 402 7.10 17.64 -3.93
CA ARG A 402 8.14 16.63 -4.16
C ARG A 402 8.56 16.55 -5.63
N ARG A 403 7.59 16.59 -6.56
CA ARG A 403 7.86 16.58 -8.00
C ARG A 403 8.60 17.81 -8.48
N LEU A 404 8.29 18.99 -7.95
CA LEU A 404 9.02 20.22 -8.24
C LEU A 404 10.47 20.11 -7.75
N ALA A 405 10.69 19.65 -6.52
CA ALA A 405 12.03 19.46 -5.96
C ALA A 405 12.89 18.42 -6.71
N GLU A 406 12.26 17.40 -7.31
CA GLU A 406 12.95 16.41 -8.15
C GLU A 406 13.33 16.96 -9.54
N ARG A 407 12.58 17.93 -10.07
CA ARG A 407 12.68 18.37 -11.47
C ARG A 407 13.37 19.72 -11.65
N CYS A 408 13.32 20.59 -10.66
CA CYS A 408 13.88 21.94 -10.77
C CYS A 408 14.29 22.52 -9.41
N ASP A 409 15.19 23.51 -9.47
CA ASP A 409 15.75 24.25 -8.34
C ASP A 409 15.38 25.75 -8.38
N TYR A 410 14.36 26.13 -9.15
CA TYR A 410 13.95 27.53 -9.35
C TYR A 410 12.43 27.75 -9.20
N LEU A 411 11.65 26.69 -9.02
CA LEU A 411 10.20 26.77 -8.81
C LEU A 411 9.85 25.95 -7.58
N PHE A 412 9.33 26.61 -6.55
CA PHE A 412 9.13 26.01 -5.25
C PHE A 412 7.73 26.27 -4.72
N LEU A 413 7.22 25.30 -3.97
CA LEU A 413 6.01 25.42 -3.18
C LEU A 413 6.38 25.26 -1.71
N ASP A 414 6.61 26.40 -1.05
CA ASP A 414 7.03 26.46 0.34
C ASP A 414 5.78 26.42 1.24
N LYS A 415 5.80 25.64 2.32
CA LYS A 415 4.72 25.68 3.32
C LYS A 415 4.97 26.79 4.33
N LEU A 416 3.93 27.57 4.62
CA LEU A 416 3.96 28.65 5.62
C LEU A 416 3.25 28.27 6.93
N GLY A 417 2.90 27.00 7.09
CA GLY A 417 2.10 26.46 8.20
C GLY A 417 0.93 25.63 7.69
N ARG A 418 0.10 25.11 8.62
CA ARG A 418 -1.03 24.24 8.26
C ARG A 418 -1.99 24.96 7.33
N GLY A 419 -2.24 24.36 6.17
CA GLY A 419 -3.17 24.88 5.16
C GLY A 419 -2.71 26.14 4.43
N ARG A 420 -1.42 26.51 4.49
CA ARG A 420 -0.86 27.70 3.82
C ARG A 420 0.38 27.36 3.00
N ILE A 421 0.42 27.89 1.78
CA ILE A 421 1.50 27.67 0.83
C ILE A 421 1.95 28.98 0.20
N ARG A 422 3.23 29.03 -0.17
CA ARG A 422 3.86 30.12 -0.92
C ARG A 422 4.51 29.56 -2.17
N LEU A 423 4.15 30.12 -3.31
CA LEU A 423 4.82 29.92 -4.59
C LEU A 423 6.05 30.84 -4.64
N ARG A 424 7.23 30.26 -4.83
CA ARG A 424 8.48 31.00 -5.05
C ARG A 424 9.03 30.67 -6.43
N VAL A 425 9.26 31.72 -7.21
CA VAL A 425 9.71 31.66 -8.60
C VAL A 425 11.02 32.43 -8.71
N GLU A 426 12.11 31.75 -9.06
CA GLU A 426 13.45 32.35 -9.13
C GLU A 426 13.93 32.60 -10.56
N ARG A 427 13.26 32.01 -11.56
CA ARG A 427 13.55 32.21 -13.00
C ARG A 427 12.32 32.73 -13.75
N PRO A 428 12.50 33.56 -14.79
CA PRO A 428 11.38 34.06 -15.58
C PRO A 428 10.60 32.89 -16.20
N LEU A 429 9.27 32.94 -16.14
CA LEU A 429 8.41 31.88 -16.66
C LEU A 429 7.64 32.35 -17.90
N ARG A 430 7.52 31.48 -18.90
CA ARG A 430 6.63 31.63 -20.04
C ARG A 430 5.53 30.59 -19.95
N LEU A 431 4.32 31.03 -19.61
CA LEU A 431 3.15 30.16 -19.51
C LEU A 431 2.54 29.96 -20.92
N VAL A 432 2.31 28.71 -21.31
CA VAL A 432 1.75 28.35 -22.62
C VAL A 432 0.66 27.29 -22.44
N ASP A 433 -0.53 27.53 -23.00
CA ASP A 433 -1.55 26.49 -23.13
C ASP A 433 -1.12 25.49 -24.21
N GLY A 434 -1.07 24.22 -23.85
CA GLY A 434 -0.80 23.12 -24.74
C GLY A 434 -2.08 22.68 -25.44
N GLU A 435 -2.12 22.81 -26.77
CA GLU A 435 -3.10 22.11 -27.59
C GLU A 435 -2.58 20.69 -27.87
N LEU A 436 -3.32 19.68 -27.43
CA LEU A 436 -3.13 18.32 -27.95
C LEU A 436 -3.63 18.33 -29.39
N THR A 437 -2.73 18.38 -30.36
CA THR A 437 -3.06 17.91 -31.71
C THR A 437 -3.49 16.45 -31.58
N PRO A 438 -4.72 16.07 -31.96
CA PRO A 438 -5.12 14.67 -31.91
C PRO A 438 -4.14 13.88 -32.78
N ALA A 439 -3.43 12.94 -32.18
CA ALA A 439 -2.65 11.96 -32.92
C ALA A 439 -3.62 11.18 -33.82
N THR A 440 -3.44 11.32 -35.13
CA THR A 440 -4.14 10.56 -36.17
C THR A 440 -3.80 9.08 -36.14
#